data_AF-A0A401FLF4-F1
#
_entry.id   AF-A0A401FLF4-F1
#
_cell.length_a   1.000
_cell.length_b   1.000
_cell.length_c   1.000
_cell.angle_alpha   90.00
_cell.angle_beta   90.00
_cell.angle_gamma   90.00
#
_symmetry.space_group_name_H-M   'P 1'
#
loop_
_entity.id
_entity.type
_entity.pdbx_description
1 polymer ?
#
loop_
_entity_poly.entity_id
_entity_poly.type
_entity_poly.pdbx_seq_one_letter_code
_entity_poly.pdbx_strand_id
1 'polypeptide(L)'
;MASRSVKLNNLKNQVTVINDDLKNTTKYVKKDSVDVVTVNPPYFLNYETSEKNPNEYLAIARHELTTNLSQVVETAGKLLKMNGKFFYGASS
;
A
#
# COMPACT_ATOMS: atom_id res chain seq x y z
N MET A 1 13.24 0.62 4.27
CA MET A 1 13.67 -0.46 3.33
C MET A 1 13.49 -0.08 1.86
N ALA A 2 12.33 0.40 1.43
CA ALA A 2 12.04 0.73 0.03
C ALA A 2 13.08 1.63 -0.66
N SER A 3 13.44 2.79 -0.08
CA SER A 3 14.40 3.72 -0.69
C SER A 3 15.79 3.12 -0.90
N ARG A 4 16.23 2.22 0.01
CA ARG A 4 17.50 1.49 -0.13
C ARG A 4 17.42 0.52 -1.32
N SER A 5 16.33 -0.24 -1.44
CA SER A 5 16.13 -1.17 -2.55
C SER A 5 16.15 -0.46 -3.91
N VAL A 6 15.44 0.67 -4.03
CA VAL A 6 15.44 1.51 -5.24
C VAL A 6 16.85 1.97 -5.61
N LYS A 7 17.65 2.41 -4.62
CA LYS A 7 19.04 2.82 -4.86
C LYS A 7 19.92 1.67 -5.34
N LEU A 8 19.81 0.49 -4.73
CA LEU A 8 20.63 -0.68 -5.07
C LEU A 8 20.32 -1.23 -6.45
N ASN A 9 19.07 -1.08 -6.92
CA ASN A 9 18.64 -1.56 -8.23
C ASN A 9 18.70 -0.49 -9.33
N ASN A 10 19.32 0.67 -9.06
CA ASN A 10 19.44 1.77 -10.03
C ASN A 10 18.10 2.30 -10.58
N LEU A 11 17.04 2.24 -9.77
CA LEU A 11 15.66 2.60 -10.19
C LEU A 11 15.26 4.05 -9.87
N LYS A 12 16.20 4.90 -9.43
CA LYS A 12 15.89 6.26 -8.93
C LYS A 12 15.21 7.17 -9.95
N ASN A 13 15.44 6.94 -11.25
CA ASN A 13 14.84 7.73 -12.32
C ASN A 13 13.40 7.29 -12.66
N GLN A 14 12.96 6.16 -12.12
CA GLN A 14 11.65 5.54 -12.43
C GLN A 14 10.77 5.38 -11.19
N VAL A 15 11.37 5.26 -10.01
CA VAL A 15 10.67 4.99 -8.75
C VAL A 15 10.96 6.10 -7.75
N THR A 16 9.89 6.78 -7.32
CA THR A 16 9.93 7.72 -6.20
C THR A 16 9.33 7.05 -4.97
N VAL A 17 10.04 7.11 -3.84
CA VAL A 17 9.55 6.57 -2.56
C VAL A 17 9.07 7.72 -1.70
N ILE A 18 7.79 7.68 -1.33
CA ILE A 18 7.14 8.65 -0.44
C ILE A 18 6.85 7.94 0.88
N ASN A 19 7.34 8.49 1.98
CA ASN A 19 7.07 7.98 3.32
C ASN A 19 6.14 8.95 4.04
N ASP A 20 4.84 8.77 3.81
CA ASP A 20 3.77 9.54 4.43
C ASP A 20 2.52 8.64 4.55
N ASP A 21 1.54 9.08 5.33
CA ASP A 21 0.23 8.46 5.46
C ASP A 21 -0.52 8.49 4.11
N LEU A 22 -1.23 7.40 3.78
CA LEU A 22 -2.02 7.27 2.56
C LEU A 22 -3.00 8.45 2.37
N LYS A 23 -3.57 8.99 3.45
CA LYS A 23 -4.49 10.15 3.38
C LYS A 23 -3.85 11.39 2.74
N ASN A 24 -2.53 11.50 2.82
CA ASN A 24 -1.74 12.61 2.29
C ASN A 24 -1.33 12.42 0.82
N THR A 25 -1.69 11.32 0.16
CA THR A 25 -1.20 10.99 -1.19
C THR A 25 -1.43 12.10 -2.22
N THR A 26 -2.55 12.83 -2.10
CA THR A 26 -2.88 13.94 -3.03
C THR A 26 -1.94 15.15 -2.96
N LYS A 27 -1.08 15.23 -1.93
CA LYS A 27 0.02 16.22 -1.86
C LYS A 27 1.14 15.93 -2.85
N TYR A 28 1.28 14.67 -3.27
CA TYR A 28 2.39 14.18 -4.08
C TYR A 28 1.95 13.71 -5.47
N VAL A 29 0.73 13.17 -5.57
CA VAL A 29 0.15 12.68 -6.82
C VAL A 29 -1.13 13.44 -7.10
N LYS A 30 -1.24 14.04 -8.27
CA LYS A 30 -2.42 14.81 -8.66
C LYS A 30 -3.65 13.87 -8.71
N LYS A 31 -4.82 14.40 -8.36
CA LYS A 31 -6.09 13.68 -8.58
C LYS A 31 -6.31 13.42 -10.08
N ASP A 32 -7.03 12.33 -10.40
CA ASP A 32 -7.42 11.99 -11.78
C ASP A 32 -6.21 11.96 -12.75
N SER A 33 -5.08 11.41 -12.31
CA SER A 33 -3.80 11.51 -13.03
C SER A 33 -3.06 10.20 -13.27
N VAL A 34 -3.46 9.12 -12.60
CA VAL A 34 -2.77 7.82 -12.73
C VAL A 34 -3.61 6.82 -13.50
N ASP A 35 -2.94 6.04 -14.35
CA ASP A 35 -3.51 4.91 -15.09
C ASP A 35 -3.81 3.70 -14.19
N VAL A 36 -2.92 3.45 -13.23
CA VAL A 36 -2.94 2.25 -12.41
C VAL A 36 -2.62 2.60 -10.96
N VAL A 37 -3.42 2.06 -10.04
CA VAL A 37 -3.11 2.01 -8.62
C VAL A 37 -3.02 0.54 -8.22
N THR A 38 -1.91 0.16 -7.61
CA THR A 38 -1.74 -1.17 -7.01
C THR A 38 -1.54 -1.04 -5.52
N VAL A 39 -2.23 -1.89 -4.77
CA VAL A 39 -2.08 -1.97 -3.33
C VAL A 39 -1.73 -3.39 -2.98
N ASN A 40 -0.62 -3.50 -2.27
CA ASN A 40 -0.21 -4.68 -1.58
C ASN A 40 -0.51 -4.45 -0.09
N PRO A 41 -1.74 -4.75 0.36
CA PRO A 41 -2.18 -4.48 1.72
C PRO A 41 -1.26 -5.16 2.73
N PRO A 42 -1.27 -4.73 4.01
CA PRO A 42 -0.58 -5.47 5.04
C PRO A 42 -1.05 -6.93 4.97
N TYR A 43 -0.07 -7.79 4.65
CA TYR A 43 -0.27 -9.21 4.52
C TYR A 43 -0.90 -9.75 5.81
N PHE A 44 -1.87 -10.65 5.64
CA PHE A 44 -2.58 -11.45 6.65
C PHE A 44 -3.93 -10.92 7.14
N LEU A 45 -4.99 -11.50 6.57
CA LEU A 45 -6.27 -11.69 7.25
C LEU A 45 -6.02 -12.60 8.47
N ASN A 46 -6.35 -12.14 9.68
CA ASN A 46 -6.36 -13.01 10.86
C ASN A 46 -7.50 -14.03 10.73
N TYR A 47 -7.18 -15.27 10.40
CA TYR A 47 -8.06 -16.40 10.69
C TYR A 47 -7.93 -16.75 12.17
N GLU A 48 -9.06 -16.95 12.88
CA GLU A 48 -9.08 -17.25 14.33
C GLU A 48 -8.30 -18.51 14.73
N THR A 49 -7.89 -19.33 13.76
CA THR A 49 -7.24 -20.64 13.94
C THR A 49 -5.73 -20.65 13.76
N SER A 50 -5.08 -19.51 13.46
CA SER A 50 -3.64 -19.50 13.16
C SER A 50 -2.76 -19.37 14.42
N GLU A 51 -1.87 -20.34 14.62
CA GLU A 51 -0.88 -20.35 15.71
C GLU A 51 -0.13 -19.01 15.80
N LYS A 52 -0.12 -18.43 17.02
CA LYS A 52 0.53 -17.16 17.31
C LYS A 52 2.04 -17.30 17.21
N ASN A 53 2.58 -16.95 16.05
CA ASN A 53 4.03 -16.89 15.80
C ASN A 53 4.66 -15.83 16.75
N PRO A 54 5.71 -16.16 17.54
CA PRO A 54 6.22 -15.33 18.64
C PRO A 54 6.94 -14.03 18.25
N ASN A 55 6.90 -13.63 16.98
CA ASN A 55 7.62 -12.46 16.49
C ASN A 55 6.73 -11.21 16.53
N GLU A 56 6.88 -10.41 17.60
CA GLU A 56 6.11 -9.18 17.85
C GLU A 56 6.16 -8.16 16.70
N TYR A 57 7.25 -8.14 15.91
CA TYR A 57 7.36 -7.28 14.73
C TYR A 57 6.40 -7.66 13.60
N LEU A 58 6.00 -8.94 13.50
CA LEU A 58 4.96 -9.40 12.58
C LEU A 58 3.55 -9.20 13.14
N ALA A 59 3.40 -8.96 14.45
CA ALA A 59 2.10 -8.81 15.09
C ALA A 59 1.49 -7.40 14.86
N ILE A 60 2.31 -6.38 14.70
CA ILE A 60 1.84 -5.00 14.47
C ILE A 60 1.25 -4.82 13.04
N ALA A 61 1.60 -5.69 12.10
CA ALA A 61 1.00 -5.73 10.75
C ALA A 61 -0.34 -6.49 10.70
N ARG A 62 -0.68 -7.27 11.74
CA ARG A 62 -1.84 -8.19 11.76
C ARG A 62 -3.15 -7.54 12.14
N HIS A 63 -3.08 -6.39 12.79
CA HIS A 63 -4.28 -5.63 12.97
C HIS A 63 -4.36 -4.65 11.81
N GLU A 64 -5.44 -4.72 11.04
CA GLU A 64 -5.93 -3.66 10.15
C GLU A 64 -6.22 -2.34 10.93
N LEU A 65 -5.30 -1.91 11.81
CA LEU A 65 -5.48 -0.91 12.85
C LEU A 65 -4.95 0.48 12.46
N THR A 66 -4.33 0.64 11.29
CA THR A 66 -3.92 1.97 10.80
C THR A 66 -4.47 2.34 9.43
N THR A 67 -4.78 1.36 8.58
CA THR A 67 -5.30 1.63 7.22
C THR A 67 -6.41 0.64 6.91
N ASN A 68 -7.63 1.13 6.73
CA ASN A 68 -8.78 0.30 6.40
C ASN A 68 -8.99 0.20 4.88
N LEU A 69 -9.64 -0.88 4.42
CA LEU A 69 -9.91 -1.09 2.99
C LEU A 69 -10.66 0.09 2.36
N SER A 70 -11.59 0.71 3.10
CA SER A 70 -12.35 1.87 2.64
C SER A 70 -11.45 3.06 2.29
N GLN A 71 -10.46 3.38 3.12
CA GLN A 71 -9.49 4.45 2.91
C GLN A 71 -8.59 4.15 1.71
N VAL A 72 -8.23 2.88 1.53
CA VAL A 72 -7.47 2.41 0.36
C VAL A 72 -8.26 2.66 -0.92
N VAL A 73 -9.51 2.17 -0.97
CA VAL A 73 -10.37 2.32 -2.15
C VAL A 73 -10.69 3.79 -2.42
N GLU A 74 -10.99 4.57 -1.38
CA GLU A 74 -11.27 6.01 -1.50
C GLU A 74 -10.05 6.77 -2.04
N THR A 75 -8.86 6.49 -1.51
CA THR A 75 -7.64 7.14 -1.98
C THR A 75 -7.33 6.72 -3.42
N ALA A 76 -7.44 5.43 -3.75
CA ALA A 76 -7.23 4.94 -5.12
C ALA A 76 -8.17 5.64 -6.12
N GLY A 77 -9.46 5.76 -5.77
CA GLY A 77 -10.45 6.43 -6.60
C GLY A 77 -10.17 7.91 -6.84
N LYS A 78 -9.58 8.63 -5.87
CA LYS A 78 -9.18 10.04 -6.05
C LYS A 78 -8.03 10.20 -7.06
N LEU A 79 -7.17 9.20 -7.18
CA LEU A 79 -5.96 9.29 -8.00
C LEU A 79 -6.21 8.80 -9.43
N LEU A 80 -6.99 7.74 -9.58
CA LEU A 80 -7.25 7.10 -10.86
C LEU A 80 -7.96 8.04 -11.81
N LYS A 81 -7.49 8.08 -13.05
CA LYS A 81 -8.21 8.75 -14.11
C LYS A 81 -9.43 7.95 -14.58
N MET A 82 -10.30 8.55 -15.38
CA MET A 82 -11.37 7.80 -16.06
C MET A 82 -10.78 6.59 -16.82
N ASN A 83 -11.38 5.41 -16.62
CA ASN A 83 -10.89 4.10 -17.12
C ASN A 83 -9.56 3.61 -16.51
N GLY A 84 -9.09 4.23 -15.42
CA GLY A 84 -7.96 3.73 -14.65
C GLY A 84 -8.28 2.38 -13.96
N LYS A 85 -7.23 1.63 -13.61
CA LYS A 85 -7.36 0.28 -13.03
C LYS A 85 -6.81 0.23 -11.61
N PHE A 86 -7.61 -0.34 -10.72
CA PHE A 86 -7.20 -0.65 -9.35
C PHE A 86 -6.90 -2.15 -9.21
N PHE A 87 -5.73 -2.49 -8.67
CA PHE A 87 -5.36 -3.86 -8.34
C PHE A 87 -5.12 -3.98 -6.84
N TYR A 88 -5.79 -4.94 -6.21
CA TYR A 88 -5.64 -5.26 -4.80
C TYR A 88 -5.07 -6.66 -4.67
N GLY A 89 -3.84 -6.77 -4.15
CA GLY A 89 -3.19 -8.06 -3.94
C GLY A 89 -3.67 -8.72 -2.65
N ALA A 90 -4.56 -9.71 -2.73
CA ALA A 90 -4.84 -10.57 -1.60
C ALA A 90 -3.79 -11.68 -1.55
N SER A 91 -3.13 -11.84 -0.41
CA SER A 91 -2.22 -12.96 -0.19
C SER A 91 -2.98 -14.05 0.56
N SER A 92 -3.16 -15.19 -0.10
CA SER A 92 -3.72 -16.42 0.47
C SER A 92 -2.78 -17.05 1.49
#